data_AF-A0A2G8S125-F1
#
_entry.id   AF-A0A2G8S125-F1
#
_cell.length_a   1.000
_cell.length_b   1.000
_cell.length_c   1.000
_cell.angle_alpha   90.00
_cell.angle_beta   90.00
_cell.angle_gamma   90.00
#
_symmetry.space_group_name_H-M   'P 1'
#
loop_
_entity.id
_entity.type
_entity.pdbx_description
1 polymer ?
#
loop_
_entity_poly.entity_id
_entity_poly.type
_entity_poly.pdbx_seq_one_letter_code
_entity_poly.pdbx_strand_id
1 'polypeptide(L)'
;MAQVALTNDICRRIENPTDHCVLVVRPIVQATTIEELEDREIGGFHAQYRVTLTDGNGDMCQVVFPRGADIGTPGEATAVTEGTVIKIDQMVRIPHGDNRSVVVVHSAEVATGNPALALTDMDQAIRQLTEGLRSETTRREEAEERLQVLLQGVPTPQNLIYDILAILADVFAIVPQIA
;
A
#
# COMPACT_ATOMS: atom_id res chain seq x y z
N MET A 1 4.63 1.89 -14.11
CA MET A 1 3.47 1.91 -13.20
C MET A 1 2.22 1.92 -14.05
N ALA A 2 1.23 1.07 -13.77
CA ALA A 2 -0.01 1.03 -14.54
C ALA A 2 -0.91 2.19 -14.08
N GLN A 3 -1.17 3.13 -14.99
CA GLN A 3 -2.10 4.23 -14.74
C GLN A 3 -3.53 3.68 -14.82
N VAL A 4 -4.35 3.95 -13.80
CA VAL A 4 -5.77 3.58 -13.83
C VAL A 4 -6.45 4.41 -14.93
N ALA A 5 -7.06 3.73 -15.90
CA ALA A 5 -7.78 4.39 -16.98
C ALA A 5 -9.11 4.96 -16.47
N LEU A 6 -9.34 6.25 -16.74
CA LEU A 6 -10.62 6.91 -16.45
C LEU A 6 -11.66 6.54 -17.51
N THR A 7 -12.94 6.63 -17.13
CA THR A 7 -14.06 6.34 -18.02
C THR A 7 -14.42 7.57 -18.84
N ASN A 8 -13.94 7.62 -20.07
CA ASN A 8 -14.17 8.72 -21.01
C ASN A 8 -15.66 9.04 -21.22
N ASP A 9 -15.95 10.33 -21.48
CA ASP A 9 -17.26 10.89 -21.83
C ASP A 9 -18.34 10.77 -20.74
N ILE A 10 -17.98 10.28 -19.54
CA ILE A 10 -18.95 10.09 -18.47
C ILE A 10 -19.44 11.41 -17.90
N CYS A 11 -18.58 12.44 -17.81
CA CYS A 11 -18.97 13.75 -17.28
C CYS A 11 -20.12 14.35 -18.08
N ARG A 12 -20.03 14.33 -19.42
CA ARG A 12 -21.10 14.81 -20.31
C ARG A 12 -22.40 14.02 -20.14
N ARG A 13 -22.28 12.70 -19.95
CA ARG A 13 -23.43 11.83 -19.73
C ARG A 13 -24.12 12.10 -18.39
N ILE A 14 -23.33 12.26 -17.32
CA ILE A 14 -23.82 12.61 -15.98
C ILE A 14 -24.52 13.97 -16.01
N GLU A 15 -24.02 14.93 -16.78
CA GLU A 15 -24.66 16.25 -16.88
C GLU A 15 -25.91 16.25 -17.78
N ASN A 16 -26.03 15.31 -18.73
CA ASN A 16 -27.16 15.28 -19.67
C ASN A 16 -28.50 15.02 -18.93
N PRO A 17 -29.40 16.01 -18.84
CA PRO A 17 -30.66 15.89 -18.10
C PRO A 17 -31.66 14.92 -18.75
N THR A 18 -31.43 14.54 -20.01
CA THR A 18 -32.29 13.59 -20.74
C THR A 18 -31.92 12.13 -20.51
N ASP A 19 -30.83 11.86 -19.80
CA ASP A 19 -30.46 10.49 -19.41
C ASP A 19 -31.36 9.98 -18.25
N HIS A 20 -31.23 8.69 -17.92
CA HIS A 20 -32.02 8.03 -16.91
C HIS A 20 -31.82 8.63 -15.50
N CYS A 21 -32.87 8.57 -14.68
CA CYS A 21 -32.81 8.98 -13.28
C CYS A 21 -31.88 8.08 -12.45
N VAL A 22 -31.80 6.79 -12.78
CA VAL A 22 -30.85 5.85 -12.17
C VAL A 22 -29.73 5.63 -13.18
N LEU A 23 -28.52 6.07 -12.86
CA LEU A 23 -27.38 5.92 -13.74
C LEU A 23 -26.72 4.57 -13.42
N VAL A 24 -26.93 3.59 -14.30
CA VAL A 24 -26.48 2.20 -14.13
C VAL A 24 -24.99 1.99 -14.45
N VAL A 25 -24.30 3.04 -14.88
CA VAL A 25 -22.88 2.97 -15.23
C VAL A 25 -22.06 3.00 -13.95
N ARG A 26 -20.95 2.25 -13.93
CA ARG A 26 -19.96 2.28 -12.84
C ARG A 26 -18.66 2.94 -13.28
N PRO A 27 -18.66 4.27 -13.47
CA PRO A 27 -17.51 4.95 -14.04
C PRO A 27 -16.36 5.06 -13.05
N ILE A 28 -15.15 5.13 -13.62
CA ILE A 28 -13.92 5.48 -12.92
C ILE A 28 -13.58 6.92 -13.27
N VAL A 29 -13.50 7.78 -12.26
CA VAL A 29 -13.35 9.23 -12.39
C VAL A 29 -12.34 9.74 -11.36
N GLN A 30 -11.79 10.92 -11.58
CA GLN A 30 -10.88 11.54 -10.61
C GLN A 30 -11.55 12.74 -9.93
N ALA A 31 -11.47 12.82 -8.61
CA ALA A 31 -11.89 14.01 -7.86
C ALA A 31 -10.89 15.14 -8.04
N THR A 32 -11.35 16.32 -8.45
CA THR A 32 -10.51 17.51 -8.64
C THR A 32 -10.69 18.53 -7.53
N THR A 33 -11.91 18.72 -7.07
CA THR A 33 -12.24 19.74 -6.06
C THR A 33 -13.32 19.20 -5.14
N ILE A 34 -13.18 19.47 -3.84
CA ILE A 34 -14.11 19.02 -2.81
C ILE A 34 -14.55 20.22 -1.97
N GLU A 35 -15.85 20.46 -1.94
CA GLU A 35 -16.49 21.53 -1.18
C GLU A 35 -17.40 20.88 -0.12
N GLU A 36 -17.17 21.18 1.16
CA GLU A 36 -18.08 20.80 2.22
C GLU A 36 -19.32 21.71 2.18
N LEU A 37 -20.50 21.11 2.23
CA LEU A 37 -21.77 21.80 2.20
C LEU A 37 -22.31 21.92 3.64
N GLU A 38 -22.85 23.09 3.97
CA GLU A 38 -23.69 23.23 5.16
C GLU A 38 -24.92 22.34 5.00
N ASP A 39 -25.04 21.30 5.85
CA ASP A 39 -26.03 20.21 5.82
C ASP A 39 -27.35 20.58 5.11
N ARG A 40 -27.43 20.22 3.82
CA ARG A 40 -28.51 20.66 2.92
C ARG A 40 -29.31 19.46 2.46
N GLU A 41 -30.62 19.51 2.65
CA GLU A 41 -31.50 18.46 2.16
C GLU A 41 -31.73 18.56 0.64
N ILE A 42 -31.42 17.48 -0.09
CA ILE A 42 -31.64 17.33 -1.53
C ILE A 42 -32.38 16.02 -1.77
N GLY A 43 -33.68 16.11 -2.08
CA GLY A 43 -34.49 14.95 -2.44
C GLY A 43 -34.54 13.86 -1.37
N GLY A 44 -34.56 14.24 -0.08
CA GLY A 44 -34.55 13.31 1.06
C GLY A 44 -33.16 12.85 1.50
N PHE A 45 -32.09 13.34 0.88
CA PHE A 45 -30.71 13.08 1.30
C PHE A 45 -30.08 14.33 1.93
N HIS A 46 -29.35 14.14 3.02
CA HIS A 46 -28.53 15.19 3.62
C HIS A 46 -27.21 15.32 2.87
N ALA A 47 -27.09 16.30 1.98
CA ALA A 47 -25.88 16.56 1.21
C ALA A 47 -24.76 17.06 2.13
N GLN A 48 -23.61 16.39 2.10
CA GLN A 48 -22.46 16.73 2.93
C GLN A 48 -21.30 17.29 2.12
N TYR A 49 -21.00 16.69 0.96
CA TYR A 49 -19.92 17.15 0.10
C TYR A 49 -20.40 17.35 -1.33
N ARG A 50 -19.94 18.42 -1.97
CA ARG A 50 -19.97 18.58 -3.43
C ARG A 50 -18.58 18.27 -3.96
N VAL A 51 -18.51 17.37 -4.94
CA VAL A 51 -17.26 16.94 -5.54
C VAL A 51 -17.31 17.23 -7.03
N THR A 52 -16.30 17.94 -7.52
CA THR A 52 -16.05 18.08 -8.95
C THR A 52 -15.20 16.89 -9.40
N LEU A 53 -15.66 16.21 -10.45
CA LEU A 53 -15.03 15.03 -11.02
C LEU A 53 -14.55 15.34 -12.45
N THR A 54 -13.46 14.70 -12.87
CA THR A 54 -13.01 14.68 -14.26
C THR A 54 -12.90 13.26 -14.80
N ASP A 55 -13.15 13.11 -16.09
CA ASP A 55 -13.01 11.87 -16.86
C ASP A 55 -11.67 11.76 -17.60
N GLY A 56 -10.79 12.76 -17.47
CA GLY A 56 -9.49 12.81 -18.14
C GLY A 56 -9.49 13.40 -19.55
N ASN A 57 -10.66 13.70 -20.13
CA ASN A 57 -10.80 14.32 -21.46
C ASN A 57 -10.99 15.85 -21.41
N GLY A 58 -10.87 16.44 -20.21
CA GLY A 58 -11.08 17.87 -19.99
C GLY A 58 -12.53 18.25 -19.68
N ASP A 59 -13.47 17.29 -19.77
CA ASP A 59 -14.82 17.48 -19.26
C ASP A 59 -14.82 17.29 -17.74
N MET A 60 -15.63 18.11 -17.06
CA MET A 60 -15.83 18.06 -15.62
C MET A 60 -17.31 17.94 -15.33
N CYS A 61 -17.67 17.28 -14.23
CA CYS A 61 -19.04 17.25 -13.74
C CYS A 61 -19.08 17.38 -12.22
N GLN A 62 -20.22 17.84 -11.71
CA GLN A 62 -20.44 17.97 -10.27
C GLN A 62 -21.39 16.90 -9.75
N VAL A 63 -20.98 16.26 -8.66
CA VAL A 63 -21.81 15.29 -7.93
C VAL A 63 -21.86 15.65 -6.45
N VAL A 64 -22.84 15.10 -5.76
CA VAL A 64 -23.04 15.28 -4.33
C VAL A 64 -22.88 13.94 -3.63
N PHE A 65 -22.11 13.94 -2.55
CA PHE A 65 -22.04 12.82 -1.62
C PHE A 65 -22.90 13.15 -0.39
N PRO A 66 -23.93 12.33 -0.12
CA PRO A 66 -24.76 12.49 1.06
C PRO A 66 -24.02 12.03 2.32
N ARG A 67 -24.50 12.48 3.47
CA ARG A 67 -24.05 12.01 4.78
C ARG A 67 -24.32 10.52 4.90
N GLY A 68 -23.29 9.75 5.21
CA GLY A 68 -23.37 8.29 5.28
C GLY A 68 -23.30 7.59 3.92
N ALA A 69 -22.87 8.28 2.86
CA ALA A 69 -22.47 7.62 1.62
C ALA A 69 -21.40 6.56 1.92
N ASP A 70 -21.54 5.40 1.29
CA ASP A 70 -20.62 4.29 1.46
C ASP A 70 -19.40 4.52 0.56
N ILE A 71 -18.34 5.12 1.13
CA ILE A 71 -17.12 5.45 0.41
C ILE A 71 -15.94 4.65 1.01
N GLY A 72 -15.39 3.72 0.22
CA GLY A 72 -14.17 2.94 0.57
C GLY A 72 -14.23 1.47 0.10
N THR A 73 -13.18 0.65 0.12
CA THR A 73 -11.74 0.88 -0.21
C THR A 73 -11.20 -0.36 -0.94
N PRO A 74 -10.11 -0.21 -1.71
CA PRO A 74 -9.02 -1.15 -1.79
C PRO A 74 -7.75 -0.46 -1.25
N GLY A 75 -7.55 -0.44 0.08
CA GLY A 75 -6.28 -0.02 0.72
C GLY A 75 -6.34 1.08 1.80
N GLU A 76 -7.50 1.34 2.41
CA GLU A 76 -7.67 2.21 3.61
C GLU A 76 -7.43 3.72 3.48
N ALA A 77 -7.83 4.33 2.36
CA ALA A 77 -8.18 5.76 2.34
C ALA A 77 -9.69 5.91 2.63
N THR A 78 -10.04 6.38 3.85
CA THR A 78 -11.42 6.57 4.32
C THR A 78 -12.08 7.86 3.84
N ALA A 79 -11.35 8.72 3.13
CA ALA A 79 -11.86 9.99 2.66
C ALA A 79 -11.45 10.26 1.21
N VAL A 80 -12.40 10.75 0.42
CA VAL A 80 -12.11 11.30 -0.91
C VAL A 80 -11.29 12.57 -0.71
N THR A 81 -10.14 12.65 -1.37
CA THR A 81 -9.31 13.87 -1.43
C THR A 81 -9.10 14.30 -2.88
N GLU A 82 -8.68 15.53 -3.11
CA GLU A 82 -8.32 15.99 -4.45
C GLU A 82 -7.23 15.09 -5.05
N GLY A 83 -7.40 14.72 -6.32
CA GLY A 83 -6.56 13.79 -7.05
C GLY A 83 -6.93 12.30 -6.87
N THR A 84 -7.84 11.97 -5.96
CA THR A 84 -8.29 10.58 -5.72
C THR A 84 -9.04 10.05 -6.94
N VAL A 85 -8.67 8.85 -7.40
CA VAL A 85 -9.46 8.14 -8.43
C VAL A 85 -10.50 7.29 -7.73
N ILE A 86 -11.75 7.44 -8.15
CA ILE A 86 -12.92 6.83 -7.53
C ILE A 86 -13.67 6.06 -8.60
N LYS A 87 -14.07 4.84 -8.25
CA LYS A 87 -15.01 4.03 -9.00
C LYS A 87 -16.38 4.19 -8.36
N ILE A 88 -17.33 4.78 -9.08
CA ILE A 88 -18.69 4.98 -8.58
C ILE A 88 -19.47 3.69 -8.79
N ASP A 89 -20.10 3.16 -7.75
CA ASP A 89 -20.91 1.94 -7.84
C ASP A 89 -22.40 2.25 -7.98
N GLN A 90 -22.87 3.29 -7.29
CA GLN A 90 -24.27 3.72 -7.31
C GLN A 90 -24.40 5.23 -7.31
N MET A 91 -25.12 5.75 -8.30
CA MET A 91 -25.50 7.16 -8.35
C MET A 91 -26.91 7.35 -8.90
N VAL A 92 -27.59 8.37 -8.39
CA VAL A 92 -28.97 8.71 -8.73
C VAL A 92 -29.05 10.19 -9.10
N ARG A 93 -29.79 10.48 -10.16
CA ARG A 93 -30.13 11.84 -10.56
C ARG A 93 -31.44 12.23 -9.89
N ILE A 94 -31.38 13.28 -9.09
CA ILE A 94 -32.52 13.85 -8.36
C ILE A 94 -32.93 15.15 -9.06
N PRO A 95 -34.19 15.27 -9.53
CA PRO A 95 -34.73 16.55 -10.00
C PRO A 95 -34.69 17.59 -8.88
N HIS A 96 -34.17 18.78 -9.14
CA HIS A 96 -34.00 19.84 -8.15
C HIS A 96 -34.26 21.22 -8.77
N GLY A 97 -35.46 21.76 -8.56
CA GLY A 97 -35.88 23.06 -9.12
C GLY A 97 -36.25 23.01 -10.61
N ASP A 98 -36.38 24.18 -11.23
CA ASP A 98 -36.83 24.33 -12.62
C ASP A 98 -35.78 23.81 -13.60
N ASN A 99 -35.96 22.54 -14.00
CA ASN A 99 -35.19 21.85 -15.04
C ASN A 99 -33.70 21.63 -14.72
N ARG A 100 -33.35 21.61 -13.42
CA ARG A 100 -32.03 21.21 -12.96
C ARG A 100 -32.10 19.86 -12.26
N SER A 101 -31.01 19.11 -12.32
CA SER A 101 -30.86 17.85 -11.62
C SER A 101 -29.55 17.83 -10.88
N VAL A 102 -29.55 17.23 -9.69
CA VAL A 102 -28.34 16.97 -8.90
C VAL A 102 -28.07 15.48 -8.96
N VAL A 103 -26.83 15.09 -9.24
CA VAL A 103 -26.42 13.68 -9.20
C VAL A 103 -25.85 13.39 -7.82
N VAL A 104 -26.49 12.46 -7.11
CA VAL A 104 -26.13 12.01 -5.78
C VAL A 104 -25.44 10.66 -5.88
N VAL A 105 -24.23 10.55 -5.36
CA VAL A 105 -23.44 9.31 -5.32
C VAL A 105 -23.68 8.64 -3.98
N HIS A 106 -24.32 7.48 -3.98
CA HIS A 106 -24.66 6.74 -2.76
C HIS A 106 -23.53 5.81 -2.31
N SER A 107 -22.82 5.22 -3.27
CA SER A 107 -21.74 4.26 -3.01
C SER A 107 -20.62 4.39 -4.03
N ALA A 108 -19.38 4.37 -3.56
CA ALA A 108 -18.19 4.48 -4.37
C ALA A 108 -16.96 3.83 -3.70
N GLU A 109 -16.03 3.36 -4.52
CA GLU A 109 -14.79 2.71 -4.11
C GLU A 109 -13.58 3.55 -4.54
N VAL A 110 -12.60 3.74 -3.66
CA VAL A 110 -11.38 4.53 -3.98
C VAL A 110 -10.40 3.69 -4.82
N ALA A 111 -10.35 3.84 -6.13
CA ALA A 111 -9.48 3.00 -6.98
C ALA A 111 -7.97 3.26 -6.76
N THR A 112 -7.56 4.49 -6.43
CA THR A 112 -6.19 4.79 -5.98
C THR A 112 -6.21 5.92 -4.95
N GLY A 113 -5.65 5.64 -3.77
CA GLY A 113 -5.23 6.67 -2.83
C GLY A 113 -4.12 7.53 -3.44
N ASN A 114 -4.10 8.81 -3.06
CA ASN A 114 -3.19 9.82 -3.61
C ASN A 114 -1.74 9.29 -3.76
N PRO A 115 -1.16 9.24 -4.98
CA PRO A 115 0.18 8.70 -5.20
C PRO A 115 1.26 9.47 -4.41
N ALA A 116 1.01 10.73 -4.04
CA ALA A 116 1.93 11.52 -3.23
C ALA A 116 2.09 10.99 -1.79
N LEU A 117 1.05 10.35 -1.22
CA LEU A 117 1.11 9.75 0.12
C LEU A 117 1.61 8.30 0.07
N ALA A 118 1.29 7.56 -0.99
CA ALA A 118 1.82 6.20 -1.18
C ALA A 118 3.35 6.18 -1.43
N LEU A 119 3.90 7.24 -2.04
CA LEU A 119 5.34 7.37 -2.27
C LEU A 119 6.13 7.52 -0.95
N THR A 120 5.60 8.26 0.03
CA THR A 120 6.26 8.42 1.33
C THR A 120 6.29 7.11 2.11
N ASP A 121 5.22 6.33 2.06
CA ASP A 121 5.12 5.04 2.76
C ASP A 121 5.98 3.96 2.09
N MET A 122 6.06 3.94 0.75
CA MET A 122 6.98 3.05 0.03
C MET A 122 8.44 3.41 0.25
N ASP A 123 8.80 4.69 0.25
CA ASP A 123 10.17 5.12 0.55
C ASP A 123 10.58 4.76 1.98
N GLN A 124 9.64 4.86 2.93
CA GLN A 124 9.86 4.44 4.31
C GLN A 124 10.01 2.92 4.43
N ALA A 125 9.19 2.14 3.71
CA ALA A 125 9.29 0.68 3.67
C ALA A 125 10.60 0.21 3.00
N ILE A 126 11.01 0.85 1.91
CA ILE A 126 12.29 0.57 1.22
C ILE A 126 13.46 0.89 2.14
N ARG A 127 13.43 2.00 2.88
CA ARG A 127 14.46 2.33 3.88
C ARG A 127 14.53 1.28 4.98
N GLN A 128 13.39 0.88 5.55
CA GLN A 128 13.34 -0.15 6.59
C GLN A 128 13.86 -1.50 6.09
N LEU A 129 13.50 -1.91 4.87
CA LEU A 129 13.99 -3.15 4.27
C LEU A 129 15.49 -3.07 3.97
N THR A 130 15.99 -1.94 3.48
CA THR A 130 17.41 -1.74 3.20
C THR A 130 18.24 -1.76 4.49
N GLU A 131 17.73 -1.16 5.55
CA GLU A 131 18.38 -1.12 6.86
C GLU A 131 18.33 -2.49 7.56
N GLY A 132 17.21 -3.21 7.43
CA GLY A 132 17.07 -4.60 7.87
C GLY A 132 18.04 -5.54 7.16
N LEU A 133 18.14 -5.44 5.83
CA LEU A 133 19.05 -6.26 5.02
C LEU A 133 20.51 -6.00 5.42
N ARG A 134 20.87 -4.74 5.67
CA ARG A 134 22.21 -4.35 6.12
C ARG A 134 22.54 -4.91 7.51
N SER A 135 21.58 -4.89 8.43
CA SER A 135 21.75 -5.49 9.75
C SER A 135 21.92 -7.02 9.67
N GLU A 136 21.18 -7.67 8.76
CA GLU A 136 21.27 -9.12 8.57
C GLU A 136 22.59 -9.54 7.92
N THR A 137 23.11 -8.77 6.95
CA THR A 137 24.44 -9.03 6.37
C THR A 137 25.55 -8.91 7.42
N THR A 138 25.52 -7.89 8.27
CA THR A 138 26.53 -7.74 9.34
C THR A 138 26.45 -8.88 10.35
N ARG A 139 25.25 -9.32 10.74
CA ARG A 139 25.10 -10.48 11.63
C ARG A 139 25.64 -11.78 11.02
N ARG A 140 25.48 -11.97 9.70
CA ARG A 140 26.04 -13.14 9.01
C ARG A 140 27.56 -13.09 8.98
N GLU A 141 28.15 -11.95 8.67
CA GLU A 141 29.62 -11.78 8.68
C GLU A 141 30.19 -12.05 10.08
N GLU A 142 29.59 -11.51 11.14
CA GLU A 142 30.00 -11.77 12.52
C GLU A 142 29.84 -13.25 12.93
N ALA A 143 28.78 -13.92 12.46
CA ALA A 143 28.55 -15.33 12.74
C ALA A 143 29.57 -16.23 12.00
N GLU A 144 29.91 -15.89 10.75
CA GLU A 144 30.92 -16.57 9.96
C GLU A 144 32.33 -16.38 10.56
N GLU A 145 32.67 -15.17 11.02
CA GLU A 145 33.94 -14.91 11.70
C GLU A 145 34.06 -15.71 13.01
N ARG A 146 32.99 -15.78 13.80
CA ARG A 146 32.95 -16.63 15.01
C ARG A 146 33.10 -18.12 14.69
N LEU A 147 32.46 -18.59 13.63
CA LEU A 147 32.59 -19.97 13.15
C LEU A 147 34.03 -20.27 12.71
N GLN A 148 34.67 -19.33 12.02
CA GLN A 148 36.04 -19.48 11.55
C GLN A 148 37.04 -19.54 12.70
N VAL A 149 36.85 -18.72 13.75
CA VAL A 149 37.66 -18.77 14.98
C VAL A 149 37.50 -20.11 15.70
N LEU A 150 36.27 -20.63 15.80
CA LEU A 150 36.01 -21.94 16.42
C LEU A 150 36.67 -23.09 15.64
N LEU A 151 36.68 -23.02 14.31
CA LEU A 151 37.31 -24.03 13.45
C LEU A 151 38.85 -23.99 13.50
N GLN A 152 39.47 -22.82 13.69
CA GLN A 152 40.92 -22.70 13.87
C GLN A 152 41.43 -23.22 15.23
N GLY A 153 40.54 -23.40 16.21
CA GLY A 153 40.85 -24.01 17.51
C GLY A 153 40.82 -25.55 17.53
N VAL A 154 40.45 -26.21 16.43
CA VAL A 154 40.41 -27.67 16.35
C VAL A 154 41.83 -28.19 16.10
N PRO A 155 42.45 -28.92 17.04
CA PRO A 155 43.77 -29.50 16.81
C PRO A 155 43.68 -30.45 15.61
N THR A 156 44.53 -30.21 14.61
CA THR A 156 44.64 -31.11 13.47
C THR A 156 45.03 -32.51 13.99
N PRO A 157 44.54 -33.60 13.37
CA PRO A 157 44.80 -34.97 13.82
C PRO A 157 46.30 -35.33 13.88
N GLN A 158 47.17 -34.53 13.25
CA GLN A 158 48.61 -34.66 13.36
C GLN A 158 49.15 -34.30 14.76
N ASN A 159 48.60 -33.27 15.42
CA ASN A 159 49.07 -32.87 16.76
C ASN A 159 48.70 -33.92 17.83
N LEU A 160 47.55 -34.58 17.72
CA LEU A 160 47.15 -35.67 18.62
C LEU A 160 48.08 -36.89 18.52
N ILE A 161 48.61 -37.18 17.32
CA ILE A 161 49.56 -38.29 17.12
C ILE A 161 50.91 -37.96 17.77
N TYR A 162 51.39 -36.71 17.65
CA TYR A 162 52.63 -36.28 18.29
C TYR A 162 52.52 -36.27 19.82
N ASP A 163 51.40 -35.83 20.38
CA ASP A 163 51.20 -35.84 21.84
C ASP A 163 51.10 -37.27 22.40
N ILE A 164 50.41 -38.18 21.70
CA ILE A 164 50.34 -39.61 22.10
C ILE A 164 51.72 -40.27 21.98
N LEU A 165 52.50 -39.96 20.94
CA LEU A 165 53.87 -40.47 20.79
C LEU A 165 54.82 -39.91 21.86
N ALA A 166 54.67 -38.65 22.27
CA ALA A 166 55.45 -38.07 23.36
C ALA A 166 55.14 -38.74 24.70
N ILE A 167 53.86 -38.99 25.00
CA ILE A 167 53.44 -39.72 26.21
C ILE A 167 53.96 -41.16 26.18
N LEU A 168 53.90 -41.85 25.03
CA LEU A 168 54.42 -43.22 24.90
C LEU A 168 55.95 -43.28 25.02
N ALA A 169 56.68 -42.26 24.55
CA ALA A 169 58.12 -42.18 24.70
C ALA A 169 58.54 -41.95 26.16
N ASP A 170 57.81 -41.12 26.91
CA ASP A 170 58.05 -40.93 28.35
C ASP A 170 57.73 -42.19 29.17
N VAL A 171 56.66 -42.91 28.81
CA VAL A 171 56.34 -44.21 29.45
C VAL A 171 57.42 -45.26 29.17
N PHE A 172 57.99 -45.30 27.96
CA PHE A 172 59.09 -46.22 27.64
C PHE A 172 60.43 -45.85 28.29
N ALA A 173 60.68 -44.56 28.53
CA ALA A 173 61.89 -44.10 29.23
C ALA A 173 61.87 -44.42 30.74
N ILE A 174 60.70 -44.65 31.34
CA ILE A 174 60.54 -45.01 32.76
C ILE A 174 60.70 -46.53 33.00
N VAL A 175 60.71 -47.36 31.96
CA VAL A 175 60.88 -48.82 32.08
C VAL A 175 62.29 -49.28 31.67
N PRO A 176 63.32 -49.02 32.49
CA PRO A 176 64.45 -49.94 32.57
C PRO A 176 64.82 -50.32 34.01
N GLN A 177 63.85 -50.59 34.90
CA GLN A 177 64.13 -51.13 36.25
C GLN A 177 63.10 -52.15 36.78
N ILE A 178 62.62 -53.07 35.95
CA ILE A 178 62.07 -54.33 36.49
C ILE A 178 62.70 -55.48 35.69
N ALA A 179 63.69 -56.10 36.32
CA ALA A 179 64.28 -57.38 35.97
C ALA A 179 63.30 -58.53 36.19
#